data_AF-A0A453G0W2-F1
#
_entry.id   AF-A0A453G0W2-F1
#
_cell.length_a   1.000
_cell.length_b   1.000
_cell.length_c   1.000
_cell.angle_alpha   90.00
_cell.angle_beta   90.00
_cell.angle_gamma   90.00
#
_symmetry.space_group_name_H-M   'P 1'
#
loop_
_entity.id
_entity.type
_entity.pdbx_description
1 polymer ?
#
loop_
_entity_poly.entity_id
_entity_poly.type
_entity_poly.pdbx_seq_one_letter_code
_entity_poly.pdbx_strand_id
1 'polypeptide(L)'
;VSVSKARAIIVLASDENADQSDARALRVVLSLTGVKEGLRGHIVVEMSDLDNEPLVKLVGGELIETVVAHDVIGRLMIQCALQPGLAQIWEDILGFENAEFYIKRWPELDGMRFGDVLISFPDAVPCGVKLASRFGSILMNPDDDYVLREGDEILVIAEDDDTYAPAPLPEVHKGFLPNVPTPPKYPEKILFCGWRRDIHDMIMVLEAFLAPGSELWMFNEVPEKARETKLTDGGMDILGLTNIKLVHKEGNAVIRRHLESLPLETFDSILILADESVEDSIVQSDSRSLATLLLIRDVQSKRLPSKESKSPLHHNGFSHSSWIRKMQHASDKSIIISEILDSRTRNLVSVSKISDYVLSNELVSMALAMVAEDKQINRVLEELFAEEGNEMCIRSAEFYLYEQEELSFLDIMVRARERDEIVIGYRLANTDEAIINPEHKSEIKKWSLDDVFVVIAKGD
;
A
#
# COMPACT_ATOMS: atom_id res chain seq x y z
N VAL A 1 26.94 17.30 17.44
CA VAL A 1 26.56 16.30 16.42
C VAL A 1 27.59 16.38 15.30
N SER A 2 28.15 15.25 14.86
CA SER A 2 29.12 15.19 13.76
C SER A 2 28.39 15.22 12.40
N VAL A 3 27.64 16.29 12.14
CA VAL A 3 26.66 16.37 11.04
C VAL A 3 27.29 16.16 9.66
N SER A 4 28.50 16.70 9.44
CA SER A 4 29.23 16.54 8.17
C SER A 4 29.68 15.11 7.88
N LYS A 5 29.68 14.22 8.88
CA LYS A 5 30.13 12.82 8.77
C LYS A 5 28.98 11.81 8.73
N ALA A 6 27.74 12.24 8.98
CA ALA A 6 26.58 11.36 9.00
C ALA A 6 26.31 10.77 7.60
N ARG A 7 25.93 9.48 7.54
CA ARG A 7 25.50 8.83 6.28
C ARG A 7 24.13 9.30 5.83
N ALA A 8 23.27 9.62 6.79
CA ALA A 8 21.93 10.13 6.59
C ALA A 8 21.57 11.05 7.78
N ILE A 9 20.75 12.06 7.52
CA ILE A 9 20.22 12.96 8.54
C ILE A 9 18.69 12.94 8.41
N ILE A 10 17.99 12.48 9.43
CA ILE A 10 16.53 12.44 9.44
C ILE A 10 16.01 13.69 10.16
N VAL A 11 15.18 14.46 9.48
CA VAL A 11 14.46 15.61 10.02
C VAL A 11 13.02 15.16 10.28
N LEU A 12 12.75 14.77 11.52
CA LEU A 12 11.42 14.35 11.95
C LEU A 12 10.47 15.53 12.08
N ALA A 13 9.20 15.30 11.75
CA ALA A 13 8.11 16.20 12.02
C ALA A 13 7.98 16.44 13.53
N SER A 14 7.46 17.61 13.90
CA SER A 14 7.03 17.87 15.27
C SER A 14 5.54 17.56 15.43
N ASP A 15 5.14 17.19 16.64
CA ASP A 15 3.72 17.07 17.06
C ASP A 15 2.96 18.41 17.06
N GLU A 16 3.55 19.48 16.51
CA GLU A 16 2.89 20.77 16.30
C GLU A 16 1.97 20.68 15.07
N ASN A 17 1.19 21.74 14.83
CA ASN A 17 0.38 21.85 13.61
C ASN A 17 1.27 21.68 12.36
N ALA A 18 0.72 21.05 11.30
CA ALA A 18 1.45 20.67 10.09
C ALA A 18 2.27 21.83 9.47
N ASP A 19 1.68 23.02 9.34
CA ASP A 19 2.39 24.20 8.81
C ASP A 19 3.59 24.61 9.66
N GLN A 20 3.48 24.50 10.99
CA GLN A 20 4.56 24.83 11.92
C GLN A 20 5.68 23.79 11.86
N SER A 21 5.31 22.52 11.76
CA SER A 21 6.22 21.40 11.55
C SER A 21 7.02 21.57 10.26
N ASP A 22 6.35 21.87 9.14
CA ASP A 22 6.97 22.03 7.84
C ASP A 22 7.81 23.31 7.74
N ALA A 23 7.37 24.41 8.36
CA ALA A 23 8.18 25.63 8.47
C ALA A 23 9.46 25.39 9.29
N ARG A 24 9.41 24.54 10.31
CA ARG A 24 10.59 24.09 11.06
C ARG A 24 11.47 23.21 10.19
N ALA A 25 10.91 22.24 9.47
CA ALA A 25 11.64 21.36 8.56
C ALA A 25 12.41 22.17 7.50
N LEU A 26 11.75 23.14 6.85
CA LEU A 26 12.37 24.05 5.89
C LEU A 26 13.56 24.81 6.49
N ARG A 27 13.42 25.34 7.71
CA ARG A 27 14.51 26.05 8.41
C ARG A 27 15.68 25.13 8.73
N VAL A 28 15.41 23.88 9.09
CA VAL A 28 16.45 22.87 9.35
C VAL A 28 17.18 22.55 8.04
N VAL A 29 16.47 22.33 6.93
CA VAL A 29 17.05 22.08 5.60
C VAL A 29 17.95 23.25 5.17
N LEU A 30 17.50 24.51 5.33
CA LEU A 30 18.32 25.70 5.08
C LEU A 30 19.61 25.73 5.93
N SER A 31 19.50 25.31 7.20
CA SER A 31 20.67 25.26 8.08
C SER A 31 21.65 24.16 7.68
N LEU A 32 21.17 23.00 7.23
CA LEU A 32 21.99 21.86 6.84
C LEU A 32 22.68 22.11 5.50
N THR A 33 21.98 22.69 4.53
CA THR A 33 22.56 23.10 3.23
C THR A 33 23.61 24.21 3.40
N GLY A 34 23.53 25.02 4.46
CA GLY A 34 24.51 26.05 4.81
C GLY A 34 25.81 25.54 5.45
N VAL A 35 25.96 24.24 5.71
CA VAL A 35 27.17 23.67 6.34
C VAL A 35 28.36 23.74 5.38
N LYS A 36 29.35 24.58 5.71
CA LYS A 36 30.52 24.85 4.85
C LYS A 36 31.41 23.63 4.56
N GLU A 37 31.44 22.66 5.48
CA GLU A 37 32.20 21.42 5.30
C GLU A 37 31.55 20.46 4.29
N GLY A 38 30.33 20.76 3.85
CA GLY A 38 29.49 19.85 3.09
C GLY A 38 28.89 18.74 3.97
N LEU A 39 27.97 17.99 3.37
CA LEU A 39 27.37 16.80 3.96
C LEU A 39 27.86 15.59 3.17
N ARG A 40 28.26 14.53 3.88
CA ARG A 40 28.67 13.27 3.25
C ARG A 40 27.48 12.46 2.75
N GLY A 41 26.35 12.54 3.46
CA GLY A 41 25.13 11.79 3.22
C GLY A 41 24.01 12.62 2.59
N HIS A 42 22.82 12.05 2.61
CA HIS A 42 21.56 12.72 2.25
C HIS A 42 20.76 13.13 3.50
N ILE A 43 19.75 13.95 3.29
CA ILE A 43 18.81 14.39 4.31
C ILE A 43 17.45 13.80 3.96
N VAL A 44 16.82 13.10 4.90
CA VAL A 44 15.44 12.64 4.77
C VAL A 44 14.57 13.57 5.60
N VAL A 45 13.56 14.17 4.98
CA VAL A 45 12.68 15.14 5.63
C VAL A 45 11.27 14.56 5.69
N GLU A 46 10.77 14.35 6.89
CA GLU A 46 9.37 14.05 7.13
C GLU A 46 8.56 15.32 6.94
N MET A 47 7.67 15.30 5.95
CA MET A 47 6.75 16.40 5.63
C MET A 47 5.36 16.06 6.14
N SER A 48 4.68 17.07 6.70
CA SER A 48 3.34 16.92 7.26
C SER A 48 2.26 17.24 6.23
N ASP A 49 2.50 18.22 5.36
CA ASP A 49 1.58 18.67 4.32
C ASP A 49 2.23 18.54 2.93
N LEU A 50 1.46 18.06 1.95
CA LEU A 50 1.90 17.88 0.57
C LEU A 50 2.18 19.23 -0.12
N ASP A 51 1.40 20.26 0.20
CA ASP A 51 1.51 21.59 -0.43
C ASP A 51 2.84 22.28 -0.11
N ASN A 52 3.46 21.93 1.02
CA ASN A 52 4.74 22.49 1.46
C ASN A 52 5.96 21.78 0.84
N GLU A 53 5.79 20.58 0.28
CA GLU A 53 6.88 19.75 -0.25
C GLU A 53 7.69 20.44 -1.37
N PRO A 54 7.08 21.08 -2.39
CA PRO A 54 7.84 21.68 -3.50
C PRO A 54 8.82 22.77 -3.04
N LEU A 55 8.46 23.53 -2.00
CA LEU A 55 9.32 24.57 -1.43
C LEU A 55 10.55 23.97 -0.74
N VAL A 56 10.36 22.87 -0.02
CA VAL A 56 11.46 22.16 0.67
C VAL A 56 12.39 21.52 -0.35
N LYS A 57 11.85 20.84 -1.38
CA LYS A 57 12.62 20.29 -2.53
C LYS A 57 13.43 21.37 -3.24
N LEU A 58 12.83 22.54 -3.49
CA LEU A 58 13.51 23.66 -4.16
C LEU A 58 14.75 24.14 -3.39
N VAL A 59 14.66 24.19 -2.06
CA VAL A 59 15.75 24.69 -1.21
C VAL A 59 16.82 23.62 -0.94
N GLY A 60 16.40 22.36 -0.79
CA GLY A 60 17.30 21.25 -0.50
C GLY A 60 18.07 20.71 -1.71
N GLY A 61 17.51 20.83 -2.91
CA GLY A 61 18.10 20.27 -4.13
C GLY A 61 18.27 18.75 -4.05
N GLU A 62 19.31 18.21 -4.69
CA GLU A 62 19.57 16.76 -4.78
C GLU A 62 20.06 16.11 -3.47
N LEU A 63 20.27 16.91 -2.42
CA LEU A 63 20.71 16.41 -1.11
C LEU A 63 19.55 15.91 -0.25
N ILE A 64 18.31 16.26 -0.60
CA ILE A 64 17.16 15.92 0.21
C ILE A 64 16.26 14.91 -0.48
N GLU A 65 15.69 14.03 0.33
CA GLU A 65 14.52 13.24 0.01
C GLU A 65 13.41 13.67 0.98
N THR A 66 12.19 13.79 0.49
CA THR A 66 11.02 14.11 1.30
C THR A 66 10.12 12.89 1.36
N VAL A 67 9.52 12.66 2.53
CA VAL A 67 8.49 11.64 2.73
C VAL A 67 7.29 12.37 3.34
N VAL A 68 6.20 12.47 2.58
CA VAL A 68 4.97 13.14 3.02
C VAL A 68 4.12 12.16 3.81
N ALA A 69 4.25 12.20 5.13
CA ALA A 69 3.67 11.22 6.05
C ALA A 69 2.16 11.04 5.86
N HIS A 70 1.43 12.15 5.80
CA HIS A 70 -0.02 12.13 5.67
C HIS A 70 -0.46 11.59 4.29
N ASP A 71 0.23 11.90 3.21
CA ASP A 71 -0.11 11.38 1.88
C ASP A 71 0.14 9.86 1.78
N VAL A 72 1.30 9.39 2.26
CA VAL A 72 1.65 7.96 2.29
C VAL A 72 0.59 7.14 3.04
N ILE A 73 0.18 7.59 4.24
CA ILE A 73 -0.88 6.91 5.01
C ILE A 73 -2.21 6.89 4.25
N GLY A 74 -2.60 8.00 3.64
CA GLY A 74 -3.85 8.07 2.85
C GLY A 74 -3.88 7.07 1.71
N ARG A 75 -2.79 6.97 0.94
CA ARG A 75 -2.62 6.02 -0.17
C ARG A 75 -2.64 4.57 0.32
N LEU A 76 -1.91 4.26 1.38
CA LEU A 76 -1.90 2.93 2.01
C LEU A 76 -3.28 2.51 2.50
N MET A 77 -4.03 3.42 3.14
CA MET A 77 -5.41 3.15 3.58
C MET A 77 -6.32 2.79 2.41
N ILE A 78 -6.19 3.49 1.28
CA ILE A 78 -6.98 3.21 0.07
C ILE A 78 -6.62 1.85 -0.52
N GLN A 79 -5.33 1.58 -0.74
CA GLN A 79 -4.89 0.28 -1.28
C GLN A 79 -5.36 -0.88 -0.39
N CYS A 80 -5.24 -0.74 0.93
CA CYS A 80 -5.71 -1.74 1.89
C CYS A 80 -7.25 -1.88 1.90
N ALA A 81 -7.99 -0.78 1.66
CA ALA A 81 -9.44 -0.80 1.58
C ALA A 81 -9.94 -1.56 0.35
N LEU A 82 -9.22 -1.44 -0.77
CA LEU A 82 -9.55 -2.10 -2.03
C LEU A 82 -9.10 -3.56 -2.04
N GLN A 83 -7.97 -3.88 -1.39
CA GLN A 83 -7.39 -5.22 -1.39
C GLN A 83 -7.07 -5.71 0.03
N PRO A 84 -8.01 -6.42 0.68
CA PRO A 84 -7.81 -6.97 2.00
C PRO A 84 -6.61 -7.92 2.07
N GLY A 85 -5.66 -7.60 2.94
CA GLY A 85 -4.42 -8.36 3.12
C GLY A 85 -3.17 -7.61 2.68
N LEU A 86 -3.28 -6.57 1.84
CA LEU A 86 -2.14 -5.71 1.50
C LEU A 86 -1.56 -5.01 2.73
N ALA A 87 -2.43 -4.69 3.68
CA ALA A 87 -2.11 -4.29 5.04
C ALA A 87 -0.87 -4.99 5.65
N GLN A 88 -0.95 -6.31 5.80
CA GLN A 88 0.12 -7.11 6.37
C GLN A 88 1.35 -7.13 5.47
N ILE A 89 1.14 -7.21 4.16
CA ILE A 89 2.22 -7.24 3.17
C ILE A 89 3.03 -5.93 3.20
N TRP A 90 2.36 -4.79 3.36
CA TRP A 90 3.00 -3.48 3.50
C TRP A 90 3.77 -3.37 4.81
N GLU A 91 3.25 -3.91 5.91
CA GLU A 91 4.00 -4.00 7.17
C GLU A 91 5.25 -4.85 7.05
N ASP A 92 5.16 -5.98 6.33
CA ASP A 92 6.30 -6.88 6.11
C ASP A 92 7.37 -6.28 5.20
N ILE A 93 6.97 -5.52 4.16
CA ILE A 93 7.90 -4.94 3.17
C ILE A 93 8.51 -3.63 3.65
N LEU A 94 7.74 -2.83 4.40
CA LEU A 94 8.26 -1.58 4.98
C LEU A 94 9.07 -1.82 6.26
N GLY A 95 8.84 -2.96 6.93
CA GLY A 95 9.51 -3.30 8.18
C GLY A 95 10.82 -4.08 7.98
N PHE A 96 11.82 -3.74 8.79
CA PHE A 96 13.16 -4.38 8.83
C PHE A 96 13.18 -5.78 9.46
N GLU A 97 12.02 -6.38 9.71
CA GLU A 97 11.94 -7.70 10.33
C GLU A 97 11.87 -8.84 9.30
N ASN A 98 11.39 -8.56 8.08
CA ASN A 98 11.14 -9.55 7.05
C ASN A 98 11.94 -9.23 5.77
N ALA A 99 11.27 -9.13 4.62
CA ALA A 99 11.95 -8.93 3.33
C ALA A 99 11.67 -7.53 2.78
N GLU A 100 12.74 -6.80 2.48
CA GLU A 100 12.71 -5.40 2.06
C GLU A 100 13.32 -5.20 0.67
N PHE A 101 13.20 -3.96 0.15
CA PHE A 101 13.82 -3.58 -1.11
C PHE A 101 15.31 -3.25 -0.96
N TYR A 102 16.13 -3.91 -1.78
CA TYR A 102 17.56 -3.60 -1.91
C TYR A 102 17.94 -3.34 -3.36
N ILE A 103 18.88 -2.42 -3.57
CA ILE A 103 19.46 -2.11 -4.88
C ILE A 103 20.95 -2.44 -4.85
N LYS A 104 21.39 -3.33 -5.73
CA LYS A 104 22.79 -3.77 -5.76
C LYS A 104 23.30 -4.05 -7.17
N ARG A 105 24.57 -3.73 -7.39
CA ARG A 105 25.27 -3.98 -8.65
C ARG A 105 25.82 -5.41 -8.68
N TRP A 106 25.51 -6.13 -9.76
CA TRP A 106 25.99 -7.49 -10.02
C TRP A 106 26.64 -7.57 -11.40
N PRO A 107 27.97 -7.33 -11.53
CA PRO A 107 28.65 -7.32 -12.82
C PRO A 107 28.57 -8.65 -13.58
N GLU A 108 28.46 -9.77 -12.88
CA GLU A 108 28.31 -11.09 -13.50
C GLU A 108 26.99 -11.27 -14.28
N LEU A 109 26.00 -10.39 -14.09
CA LEU A 109 24.71 -10.44 -14.77
C LEU A 109 24.66 -9.54 -16.02
N ASP A 110 25.76 -8.86 -16.36
CA ASP A 110 25.84 -8.04 -17.57
C ASP A 110 25.58 -8.86 -18.84
N GLY A 111 24.69 -8.35 -19.69
CA GLY A 111 24.28 -9.02 -20.92
C GLY A 111 23.21 -10.10 -20.71
N MET A 112 22.79 -10.40 -19.48
CA MET A 112 21.65 -11.28 -19.22
C MET A 112 20.33 -10.56 -19.46
N ARG A 113 19.30 -11.33 -19.84
CA ARG A 113 17.93 -10.85 -19.97
C ARG A 113 17.26 -10.79 -18.62
N PHE A 114 16.35 -9.84 -18.42
CA PHE A 114 15.64 -9.71 -17.15
C PHE A 114 14.82 -10.97 -16.81
N GLY A 115 14.22 -11.64 -17.81
CA GLY A 115 13.53 -12.90 -17.59
C GLY A 115 14.41 -14.01 -17.00
N ASP A 116 15.70 -14.04 -17.35
CA ASP A 116 16.68 -14.97 -16.77
C ASP A 116 17.10 -14.49 -15.37
N VAL A 117 17.34 -13.18 -15.21
CA VAL A 117 17.70 -12.56 -13.93
C VAL A 117 16.64 -12.81 -12.86
N LEU A 118 15.36 -12.74 -13.23
CA LEU A 118 14.21 -12.96 -12.35
C LEU A 118 14.27 -14.28 -11.59
N ILE A 119 14.81 -15.34 -12.20
CA ILE A 119 14.93 -16.68 -11.61
C ILE A 119 16.36 -17.01 -11.17
N SER A 120 17.27 -16.03 -11.20
CA SER A 120 18.69 -16.23 -10.86
C SER A 120 19.00 -16.10 -9.37
N PHE A 121 18.06 -15.65 -8.53
CA PHE A 121 18.29 -15.42 -7.10
C PHE A 121 17.49 -16.41 -6.24
N PRO A 122 18.15 -17.38 -5.58
CA PRO A 122 17.44 -18.32 -4.68
C PRO A 122 16.78 -17.64 -3.48
N ASP A 123 17.44 -16.61 -2.95
CA ASP A 123 17.09 -15.96 -1.68
C ASP A 123 16.55 -14.53 -1.85
N ALA A 124 16.26 -14.11 -3.09
CA ALA A 124 15.65 -12.81 -3.38
C ALA A 124 14.71 -12.87 -4.59
N VAL A 125 13.82 -11.88 -4.72
CA VAL A 125 12.96 -11.70 -5.89
C VAL A 125 13.31 -10.41 -6.62
N PRO A 126 13.90 -10.47 -7.83
CA PRO A 126 14.14 -9.29 -8.66
C PRO A 126 12.81 -8.63 -9.08
N CYS A 127 12.69 -7.34 -8.81
CA CYS A 127 11.49 -6.54 -9.05
C CYS A 127 11.72 -5.39 -10.04
N GLY A 128 12.97 -5.07 -10.34
CA GLY A 128 13.29 -3.98 -11.26
C GLY A 128 14.78 -3.80 -11.53
N VAL A 129 15.09 -2.79 -12.33
CA VAL A 129 16.47 -2.42 -12.69
C VAL A 129 16.66 -0.92 -12.57
N LYS A 130 17.71 -0.51 -11.87
CA LYS A 130 18.20 0.87 -11.89
C LYS A 130 19.08 1.06 -13.13
N LEU A 131 18.65 1.97 -13.99
CA LEU A 131 19.27 2.22 -15.28
C LEU A 131 20.46 3.18 -15.14
N ALA A 132 21.68 2.71 -15.40
CA ALA A 132 22.87 3.56 -15.39
C ALA A 132 22.79 4.66 -16.48
N SER A 133 22.16 4.34 -17.61
CA SER A 133 22.04 5.23 -18.77
C SER A 133 21.06 6.40 -18.60
N ARG A 134 20.16 6.35 -17.62
CA ARG A 134 19.10 7.35 -17.40
C ARG A 134 19.20 8.01 -16.02
N PHE A 135 20.39 8.51 -15.67
CA PHE A 135 20.64 9.17 -14.39
C PHE A 135 20.19 8.35 -13.16
N GLY A 136 20.28 7.01 -13.25
CA GLY A 136 19.86 6.12 -12.16
C GLY A 136 18.36 6.08 -11.92
N SER A 137 17.52 6.32 -12.93
CA SER A 137 16.08 6.05 -12.84
C SER A 137 15.84 4.55 -12.58
N ILE A 138 14.87 4.24 -11.73
CA ILE A 138 14.45 2.86 -11.46
C ILE A 138 13.36 2.50 -12.46
N LEU A 139 13.51 1.35 -13.10
CA LEU A 139 12.49 0.73 -13.95
C LEU A 139 11.96 -0.48 -13.19
N MET A 140 10.80 -0.35 -12.57
CA MET A 140 10.09 -1.47 -11.97
C MET A 140 9.42 -2.31 -13.05
N ASN A 141 9.38 -3.63 -12.82
CA ASN A 141 8.75 -4.59 -13.72
C ASN A 141 9.17 -4.43 -15.21
N PRO A 142 10.46 -4.49 -15.52
CA PRO A 142 10.94 -4.35 -16.90
C PRO A 142 10.49 -5.54 -17.76
N ASP A 143 10.47 -5.32 -19.09
CA ASP A 143 10.22 -6.38 -20.07
C ASP A 143 11.22 -7.52 -19.90
N ASP A 144 10.78 -8.77 -20.11
CA ASP A 144 11.65 -9.96 -20.00
C ASP A 144 12.86 -9.90 -20.96
N ASP A 145 12.68 -9.22 -22.10
CA ASP A 145 13.70 -9.03 -23.12
C ASP A 145 14.69 -7.88 -22.79
N TYR A 146 14.48 -7.15 -21.69
CA TYR A 146 15.43 -6.14 -21.23
C TYR A 146 16.79 -6.79 -20.94
N VAL A 147 17.85 -6.27 -21.57
CA VAL A 147 19.21 -6.77 -21.38
C VAL A 147 19.95 -5.85 -20.41
N LEU A 148 20.44 -6.41 -19.31
CA LEU A 148 21.22 -5.68 -18.31
C LEU A 148 22.51 -5.14 -18.93
N ARG A 149 22.77 -3.86 -18.71
CA ARG A 149 23.95 -3.16 -19.22
C ARG A 149 24.99 -2.97 -18.14
N GLU A 150 26.21 -2.69 -18.57
CA GLU A 150 27.28 -2.30 -17.67
C GLU A 150 26.86 -1.07 -16.84
N GLY A 151 26.92 -1.22 -15.52
CA GLY A 151 26.53 -0.23 -14.53
C GLY A 151 25.09 -0.34 -14.02
N ASP A 152 24.22 -1.13 -14.67
CA ASP A 152 22.85 -1.31 -14.18
C ASP A 152 22.84 -2.07 -12.83
N GLU A 153 21.96 -1.67 -11.93
CA GLU A 153 21.80 -2.30 -10.62
C GLU A 153 20.43 -2.97 -10.53
N ILE A 154 20.33 -4.06 -9.78
CA ILE A 154 19.10 -4.84 -9.68
C ILE A 154 18.38 -4.42 -8.40
N LEU A 155 17.09 -4.12 -8.53
CA LEU A 155 16.16 -3.96 -7.42
C LEU A 155 15.61 -5.34 -7.07
N VAL A 156 15.78 -5.79 -5.84
CA VAL A 156 15.26 -7.07 -5.34
C VAL A 156 14.47 -6.87 -4.04
N ILE A 157 13.59 -7.83 -3.73
CA ILE A 157 13.08 -8.05 -2.37
C ILE A 157 13.89 -9.18 -1.74
N ALA A 158 14.54 -8.93 -0.60
CA ALA A 158 15.40 -9.88 0.12
C ALA A 158 15.33 -9.67 1.64
N GLU A 159 15.79 -10.63 2.44
CA GLU A 159 15.79 -10.54 3.91
C GLU A 159 16.77 -9.48 4.46
N ASP A 160 17.94 -9.34 3.82
CA ASP A 160 18.97 -8.36 4.21
C ASP A 160 19.87 -8.02 3.02
N ASP A 161 20.76 -7.03 3.14
CA ASP A 161 21.62 -6.54 2.06
C ASP A 161 22.75 -7.52 1.64
N ASP A 162 23.05 -8.50 2.50
CA ASP A 162 24.11 -9.49 2.36
C ASP A 162 23.64 -10.96 2.29
N THR A 163 22.32 -11.22 2.35
CA THR A 163 21.74 -12.58 2.39
C THR A 163 21.50 -13.21 1.03
N TYR A 164 21.63 -12.45 -0.07
CA TYR A 164 21.31 -12.92 -1.42
C TYR A 164 22.46 -12.74 -2.42
N ALA A 165 22.52 -13.67 -3.38
CA ALA A 165 23.46 -13.64 -4.49
C ALA A 165 22.88 -14.38 -5.71
N PRO A 166 23.32 -14.05 -6.94
CA PRO A 166 22.92 -14.79 -8.11
C PRO A 166 23.51 -16.21 -8.11
N ALA A 167 22.73 -17.16 -8.62
CA ALA A 167 23.08 -18.57 -8.79
C ALA A 167 22.89 -18.99 -10.26
N PRO A 168 23.41 -20.15 -10.69
CA PRO A 168 23.12 -20.69 -12.01
C PRO A 168 21.62 -20.85 -12.24
N LEU A 169 21.17 -20.61 -13.47
CA LEU A 169 19.76 -20.68 -13.83
C LEU A 169 19.17 -22.06 -13.47
N PRO A 170 18.08 -22.09 -12.68
CA PRO A 170 17.40 -23.33 -12.33
C PRO A 170 16.62 -23.87 -13.54
N GLU A 171 16.34 -25.18 -13.53
CA GLU A 171 15.36 -25.75 -14.47
C GLU A 171 13.95 -25.34 -14.04
N VAL A 172 13.23 -24.64 -14.91
CA VAL A 172 11.86 -24.18 -14.67
C VAL A 172 10.91 -24.81 -15.69
N HIS A 173 9.81 -25.37 -15.20
CA HIS A 173 8.76 -25.96 -16.01
C HIS A 173 7.61 -24.97 -16.17
N LYS A 174 7.71 -24.12 -17.19
CA LYS A 174 6.69 -23.09 -17.50
C LYS A 174 5.26 -23.64 -17.54
N GLY A 175 5.05 -24.87 -18.03
CA GLY A 175 3.72 -25.47 -18.16
C GLY A 175 2.79 -24.61 -19.03
N PHE A 176 1.47 -24.66 -18.76
CA PHE A 176 0.48 -23.86 -19.48
C PHE A 176 -0.18 -22.87 -18.52
N LEU A 177 -0.19 -21.59 -18.87
CA LEU A 177 -0.99 -20.59 -18.15
C LEU A 177 -2.49 -20.88 -18.39
N PRO A 178 -3.32 -20.93 -17.34
CA PRO A 178 -4.77 -20.96 -17.51
C PRO A 178 -5.24 -19.75 -18.35
N ASN A 179 -6.03 -20.00 -19.40
CA ASN A 179 -6.61 -18.93 -20.21
C ASN A 179 -7.82 -18.30 -19.50
N VAL A 180 -7.54 -17.55 -18.43
CA VAL A 180 -8.52 -16.89 -17.59
C VAL A 180 -8.46 -15.39 -17.87
N PRO A 181 -9.50 -14.80 -18.49
CA PRO A 181 -9.50 -13.38 -18.79
C PRO A 181 -9.55 -12.55 -17.50
N THR A 182 -8.86 -11.41 -17.48
CA THR A 182 -9.00 -10.43 -16.40
C THR A 182 -10.45 -9.98 -16.32
N PRO A 183 -11.14 -10.16 -15.18
CA PRO A 183 -12.54 -9.75 -15.04
C PRO A 183 -12.65 -8.22 -15.08
N PRO A 184 -13.78 -7.67 -15.56
CA PRO A 184 -14.01 -6.24 -15.47
C PRO A 184 -14.10 -5.81 -13.99
N LYS A 185 -13.55 -4.64 -13.66
CA LYS A 185 -13.76 -4.00 -12.35
C LYS A 185 -15.26 -3.69 -12.18
N TYR A 186 -15.81 -3.93 -11.00
CA TYR A 186 -17.20 -3.65 -10.67
C TYR A 186 -17.31 -2.40 -9.80
N PRO A 187 -18.44 -1.66 -9.85
CA PRO A 187 -18.64 -0.52 -8.99
C PRO A 187 -18.61 -0.91 -7.51
N GLU A 188 -17.88 -0.13 -6.71
CA GLU A 188 -17.77 -0.32 -5.25
C GLU A 188 -18.44 0.83 -4.50
N LYS A 189 -18.81 0.56 -3.24
CA LYS A 189 -19.36 1.55 -2.32
C LYS A 189 -18.48 1.71 -1.09
N ILE A 190 -17.85 2.87 -1.00
CA ILE A 190 -16.88 3.20 0.04
C ILE A 190 -17.48 4.25 0.99
N LEU A 191 -17.20 4.14 2.29
CA LEU A 191 -17.60 5.12 3.30
C LEU A 191 -16.37 5.75 3.96
N PHE A 192 -16.27 7.07 3.91
CA PHE A 192 -15.36 7.87 4.72
C PHE A 192 -16.09 8.39 5.96
N CYS A 193 -15.58 8.07 7.14
CA CYS A 193 -16.02 8.56 8.43
C CYS A 193 -15.01 9.57 8.98
N GLY A 194 -15.36 10.85 9.01
CA GLY A 194 -14.47 11.95 9.36
C GLY A 194 -14.20 12.90 8.18
N TRP A 195 -13.77 14.12 8.49
CA TRP A 195 -13.22 15.04 7.49
C TRP A 195 -11.72 15.18 7.73
N ARG A 196 -10.93 14.44 6.97
CA ARG A 196 -9.46 14.47 7.06
C ARG A 196 -8.89 15.74 6.42
N ARG A 197 -7.73 16.21 6.88
CA ARG A 197 -6.93 17.16 6.10
C ARG A 197 -6.58 16.54 4.74
N ASP A 198 -6.64 17.37 3.69
CA ASP A 198 -6.34 16.98 2.32
C ASP A 198 -7.12 15.75 1.82
N ILE A 199 -8.36 15.59 2.31
CA ILE A 199 -9.26 14.51 1.89
C ILE A 199 -9.49 14.50 0.37
N HIS A 200 -9.25 15.63 -0.30
CA HIS A 200 -9.36 15.74 -1.75
C HIS A 200 -8.35 14.84 -2.48
N ASP A 201 -7.12 14.70 -1.98
CA ASP A 201 -6.12 13.80 -2.54
C ASP A 201 -6.56 12.34 -2.45
N MET A 202 -7.09 11.93 -1.30
CA MET A 202 -7.64 10.58 -1.11
C MET A 202 -8.80 10.28 -2.08
N ILE A 203 -9.65 11.27 -2.35
CA ILE A 203 -10.75 11.12 -3.28
C ILE A 203 -10.23 10.98 -4.72
N MET A 204 -9.20 11.74 -5.11
CA MET A 204 -8.58 11.63 -6.44
C MET A 204 -7.91 10.28 -6.65
N VAL A 205 -7.20 9.78 -5.63
CA VAL A 205 -6.66 8.42 -5.65
C VAL A 205 -7.80 7.41 -5.83
N LEU A 206 -8.88 7.47 -5.04
CA LEU A 206 -10.03 6.56 -5.23
C LEU A 206 -10.67 6.66 -6.63
N GLU A 207 -10.76 7.87 -7.19
CA GLU A 207 -11.26 8.09 -8.56
C GLU A 207 -10.42 7.36 -9.61
N ALA A 208 -9.10 7.31 -9.44
CA ALA A 208 -8.20 6.60 -10.34
C ALA A 208 -8.35 5.06 -10.23
N PHE A 209 -8.58 4.53 -9.03
CA PHE A 209 -8.62 3.08 -8.80
C PHE A 209 -10.00 2.44 -9.05
N LEU A 210 -11.09 3.15 -8.77
CA LEU A 210 -12.45 2.59 -8.74
C LEU A 210 -13.09 2.50 -10.13
N ALA A 211 -13.98 1.52 -10.31
CA ALA A 211 -14.72 1.33 -11.55
C ALA A 211 -15.80 2.40 -11.77
N PRO A 212 -16.18 2.70 -13.03
CA PRO A 212 -17.28 3.60 -13.34
C PRO A 212 -18.60 3.24 -12.66
N GLY A 213 -19.19 4.21 -11.95
CA GLY A 213 -20.45 4.06 -11.23
C GLY A 213 -20.30 3.73 -9.75
N SER A 214 -19.08 3.77 -9.22
CA SER A 214 -18.79 3.60 -7.80
C SER A 214 -19.35 4.77 -6.97
N GLU A 215 -19.57 4.55 -5.67
CA GLU A 215 -20.12 5.56 -4.77
C GLU A 215 -19.15 5.80 -3.59
N LEU A 216 -18.78 7.06 -3.36
CA LEU A 216 -18.06 7.48 -2.17
C LEU A 216 -18.99 8.24 -1.24
N TRP A 217 -19.29 7.65 -0.09
CA TRP A 217 -20.09 8.26 0.96
C TRP A 217 -19.20 8.99 1.94
N MET A 218 -19.46 10.27 2.18
CA MET A 218 -18.73 11.09 3.15
C MET A 218 -19.62 11.40 4.34
N PHE A 219 -19.29 10.82 5.49
CA PHE A 219 -19.99 11.01 6.76
C PHE A 219 -19.13 11.76 7.77
N ASN A 220 -19.49 13.02 8.02
CA ASN A 220 -18.74 13.90 8.92
C ASN A 220 -19.58 15.11 9.36
N GLU A 221 -19.03 15.91 10.29
CA GLU A 221 -19.69 17.05 10.92
C GLU A 221 -19.67 18.33 10.06
N VAL A 222 -18.93 18.35 8.95
CA VAL A 222 -18.87 19.50 8.03
C VAL A 222 -20.21 19.66 7.32
N PRO A 223 -20.84 20.86 7.34
CA PRO A 223 -22.11 21.08 6.66
C PRO A 223 -21.98 20.86 5.15
N GLU A 224 -22.96 20.17 4.54
CA GLU A 224 -22.93 19.78 3.12
C GLU A 224 -22.60 20.95 2.17
N LYS A 225 -23.18 22.13 2.43
CA LYS A 225 -22.98 23.35 1.64
C LYS A 225 -21.54 23.89 1.65
N ALA A 226 -20.75 23.56 2.67
CA ALA A 226 -19.37 24.00 2.79
C ALA A 226 -18.38 23.00 2.19
N ARG A 227 -18.81 21.75 1.95
CA ARG A 227 -17.93 20.66 1.48
C ARG A 227 -17.46 20.89 0.06
N GLU A 228 -18.36 21.28 -0.85
CA GLU A 228 -18.00 21.58 -2.24
C GLU A 228 -16.94 22.68 -2.30
N THR A 229 -17.14 23.78 -1.56
CA THR A 229 -16.15 24.87 -1.50
C THR A 229 -14.81 24.40 -0.97
N LYS A 230 -14.78 23.64 0.14
CA LYS A 230 -13.52 23.10 0.69
C LYS A 230 -12.77 22.20 -0.30
N LEU A 231 -13.49 21.33 -1.03
CA LEU A 231 -12.88 20.44 -2.02
C LEU A 231 -12.32 21.24 -3.21
N THR A 232 -13.07 22.22 -3.71
CA THR A 232 -12.61 23.06 -4.82
C THR A 232 -11.46 23.99 -4.43
N ASP A 233 -11.44 24.50 -3.19
CA ASP A 233 -10.33 25.30 -2.68
C ASP A 233 -9.03 24.48 -2.57
N GLY A 234 -9.14 23.17 -2.28
CA GLY A 234 -8.03 22.20 -2.37
C GLY A 234 -7.69 21.77 -3.80
N GLY A 235 -8.24 22.43 -4.83
CA GLY A 235 -7.89 22.15 -6.22
C GLY A 235 -8.64 20.99 -6.89
N MET A 236 -9.62 20.38 -6.22
CA MET A 236 -10.43 19.31 -6.83
C MET A 236 -11.50 19.85 -7.78
N ASP A 237 -11.52 19.32 -9.01
CA ASP A 237 -12.65 19.47 -9.93
C ASP A 237 -13.71 18.39 -9.71
N ILE A 238 -14.70 18.69 -8.87
CA ILE A 238 -15.81 17.78 -8.55
C ILE A 238 -16.60 17.38 -9.81
N LEU A 239 -16.67 18.25 -10.82
CA LEU A 239 -17.39 17.98 -12.07
C LEU A 239 -16.57 17.09 -13.02
N GLY A 240 -15.27 16.97 -12.79
CA GLY A 240 -14.34 16.13 -13.54
C GLY A 240 -14.37 14.66 -13.13
N LEU A 241 -15.05 14.30 -12.03
CA LEU A 241 -15.17 12.91 -11.56
C LEU A 241 -15.99 12.07 -12.56
N THR A 242 -15.39 10.98 -13.01
CA THR A 242 -15.94 10.05 -14.01
C THR A 242 -16.33 8.70 -13.42
N ASN A 243 -15.59 8.22 -12.41
CA ASN A 243 -15.75 6.90 -11.85
C ASN A 243 -16.61 6.90 -10.58
N ILE A 244 -16.38 7.88 -9.70
CA ILE A 244 -17.05 7.96 -8.40
C ILE A 244 -18.17 9.00 -8.36
N LYS A 245 -19.21 8.66 -7.61
CA LYS A 245 -20.27 9.60 -7.23
C LYS A 245 -20.16 9.93 -5.75
N LEU A 246 -20.03 11.21 -5.43
CA LEU A 246 -20.00 11.69 -4.05
C LEU A 246 -21.42 11.70 -3.44
N VAL A 247 -21.54 11.11 -2.24
CA VAL A 247 -22.78 11.10 -1.45
C VAL A 247 -22.50 11.72 -0.08
N HIS A 248 -23.08 12.87 0.18
CA HIS A 248 -22.85 13.61 1.42
C HIS A 248 -23.84 13.20 2.53
N LYS A 249 -23.32 12.94 3.72
CA LYS A 249 -24.10 12.73 4.95
C LYS A 249 -23.50 13.54 6.10
N GLU A 250 -24.33 14.37 6.72
CA GLU A 250 -23.93 15.14 7.89
C GLU A 250 -24.21 14.35 9.17
N GLY A 251 -23.20 14.25 10.04
CA GLY A 251 -23.35 13.62 11.33
C GLY A 251 -22.01 13.38 12.02
N ASN A 252 -22.12 13.12 13.32
CA ASN A 252 -20.98 12.86 14.19
C ASN A 252 -20.72 11.35 14.30
N ALA A 253 -19.49 10.93 13.96
CA ALA A 253 -19.03 9.54 13.93
C ALA A 253 -19.03 8.83 15.28
N VAL A 254 -18.91 9.56 16.40
CA VAL A 254 -18.96 8.98 17.74
C VAL A 254 -20.39 8.88 18.31
N ILE A 255 -21.42 9.28 17.55
CA ILE A 255 -22.82 9.21 17.98
C ILE A 255 -23.52 8.04 17.28
N ARG A 256 -23.84 6.99 18.06
CA ARG A 256 -24.54 5.78 17.58
C ARG A 256 -25.76 6.09 16.71
N ARG A 257 -26.66 6.98 17.17
CA ARG A 257 -27.90 7.32 16.46
C ARG A 257 -27.64 7.84 15.03
N HIS A 258 -26.52 8.53 14.81
CA HIS A 258 -26.19 9.05 13.48
C HIS A 258 -25.63 7.93 12.59
N LEU A 259 -24.75 7.07 13.11
CA LEU A 259 -24.28 5.87 12.40
C LEU A 259 -25.42 4.90 12.07
N GLU A 260 -26.42 4.77 12.95
CA GLU A 260 -27.64 3.99 12.72
C GLU A 260 -28.53 4.53 11.59
N SER A 261 -28.24 5.71 11.03
CA SER A 261 -28.94 6.19 9.83
C SER A 261 -28.31 5.68 8.53
N LEU A 262 -27.08 5.16 8.60
CA LEU A 262 -26.31 4.71 7.44
C LEU A 262 -26.58 3.23 7.13
N PRO A 263 -26.53 2.83 5.84
CA PRO A 263 -26.63 1.43 5.43
C PRO A 263 -25.25 0.74 5.55
N LEU A 264 -24.75 0.61 6.79
CA LEU A 264 -23.41 0.13 7.13
C LEU A 264 -23.07 -1.26 6.56
N GLU A 265 -24.08 -2.06 6.25
CA GLU A 265 -23.95 -3.42 5.71
C GLU A 265 -23.79 -3.45 4.18
N THR A 266 -23.96 -2.31 3.51
CA THR A 266 -23.90 -2.20 2.04
C THR A 266 -22.58 -1.64 1.52
N PHE A 267 -21.69 -1.19 2.41
CA PHE A 267 -20.37 -0.71 2.05
C PHE A 267 -19.42 -1.89 1.90
N ASP A 268 -18.66 -1.87 0.81
CA ASP A 268 -17.58 -2.84 0.59
C ASP A 268 -16.46 -2.58 1.61
N SER A 269 -16.10 -1.30 1.77
CA SER A 269 -15.09 -0.83 2.73
C SER A 269 -15.47 0.47 3.43
N ILE A 270 -15.09 0.58 4.71
CA ILE A 270 -15.31 1.75 5.56
C ILE A 270 -13.95 2.24 6.08
N LEU A 271 -13.61 3.49 5.78
CA LEU A 271 -12.41 4.15 6.30
C LEU A 271 -12.81 5.14 7.41
N ILE A 272 -12.23 4.95 8.59
CA ILE A 272 -12.35 5.86 9.73
C ILE A 272 -11.09 6.71 9.74
N LEU A 273 -11.27 7.99 9.42
CA LEU A 273 -10.18 8.94 9.22
C LEU A 273 -10.01 9.81 10.46
N ALA A 274 -8.77 10.20 10.74
CA ALA A 274 -8.48 11.24 11.72
C ALA A 274 -9.10 12.57 11.26
N ASP A 275 -10.00 13.12 12.07
CA ASP A 275 -10.71 14.35 11.70
C ASP A 275 -9.82 15.58 11.92
N GLU A 276 -9.77 16.46 10.91
CA GLU A 276 -9.00 17.72 10.86
C GLU A 276 -9.23 18.55 12.14
N SER A 277 -10.44 18.51 12.69
CA SER A 277 -10.78 19.30 13.88
C SER A 277 -10.13 18.84 15.19
N VAL A 278 -9.59 17.61 15.24
CA VAL A 278 -9.01 17.01 16.45
C VAL A 278 -7.63 16.37 16.23
N GLU A 279 -7.09 16.43 15.01
CA GLU A 279 -5.82 15.80 14.64
C GLU A 279 -4.62 16.37 15.42
N ASP A 280 -4.67 17.65 15.83
CA ASP A 280 -3.66 18.29 16.69
C ASP A 280 -3.51 17.59 18.06
N SER A 281 -4.50 16.79 18.46
CA SER A 281 -4.46 15.99 19.69
C SER A 281 -4.56 14.50 19.35
N ILE A 282 -3.41 13.88 19.04
CA ILE A 282 -3.22 12.44 18.75
C ILE A 282 -4.14 11.54 19.60
N VAL A 283 -4.10 11.68 20.94
CA VAL A 283 -4.90 10.84 21.87
C VAL A 283 -6.40 10.99 21.66
N GLN A 284 -6.88 12.19 21.36
CA GLN A 284 -8.30 12.46 21.12
C GLN A 284 -8.74 11.93 19.75
N SER A 285 -7.91 12.11 18.72
CA SER A 285 -8.15 11.57 17.38
C SER A 285 -8.29 10.05 17.44
N ASP A 286 -7.31 9.36 18.01
CA ASP A 286 -7.32 7.90 18.16
C ASP A 286 -8.53 7.40 18.96
N SER A 287 -8.86 8.08 20.05
CA SER A 287 -10.02 7.73 20.87
C SER A 287 -11.33 7.81 20.08
N ARG A 288 -11.47 8.81 19.19
CA ARG A 288 -12.65 8.96 18.32
C ARG A 288 -12.68 7.91 17.22
N SER A 289 -11.53 7.61 16.61
CA SER A 289 -11.42 6.55 15.61
C SER A 289 -11.82 5.19 16.18
N LEU A 290 -11.28 4.83 17.36
CA LEU A 290 -11.64 3.60 18.05
C LEU A 290 -13.11 3.56 18.52
N ALA A 291 -13.64 4.68 19.02
CA ALA A 291 -15.04 4.75 19.40
C ALA A 291 -15.95 4.52 18.19
N THR A 292 -15.64 5.15 17.05
CA THR A 292 -16.37 4.98 15.79
C THR A 292 -16.32 3.53 15.33
N LEU A 293 -15.14 2.90 15.35
CA LEU A 293 -14.94 1.50 14.99
C LEU A 293 -15.84 0.57 15.80
N LEU A 294 -15.78 0.69 17.13
CA LEU A 294 -16.59 -0.12 18.05
C LEU A 294 -18.09 0.12 17.86
N LEU A 295 -18.51 1.35 17.60
CA LEU A 295 -19.91 1.68 17.35
C LEU A 295 -20.42 1.09 16.04
N ILE A 296 -19.65 1.17 14.95
CA ILE A 296 -20.03 0.57 13.66
C ILE A 296 -20.22 -0.94 13.81
N ARG A 297 -19.27 -1.61 14.47
CA ARG A 297 -19.36 -3.07 14.73
C ARG A 297 -20.55 -3.44 15.62
N ASP A 298 -20.81 -2.68 16.68
CA ASP A 298 -21.98 -2.92 17.53
C ASP A 298 -23.30 -2.73 16.75
N VAL A 299 -23.40 -1.69 15.91
CA VAL A 299 -24.59 -1.43 15.08
C VAL A 299 -24.81 -2.56 14.07
N GLN A 300 -23.76 -2.99 13.35
CA GLN A 300 -23.84 -4.11 12.41
C GLN A 300 -24.27 -5.40 13.12
N SER A 301 -23.67 -5.72 14.28
CA SER A 301 -24.00 -6.94 15.04
C SER A 301 -25.46 -6.98 15.54
N LYS A 302 -26.05 -5.83 15.85
CA LYS A 302 -27.45 -5.73 16.30
C LYS A 302 -28.46 -5.82 15.17
N ARG A 303 -28.09 -5.33 13.99
CA ARG A 303 -28.93 -5.39 12.78
C ARG A 303 -28.90 -6.77 12.13
N LEU A 304 -27.85 -7.54 12.37
CA LEU A 304 -27.67 -8.93 11.93
C LEU A 304 -27.83 -9.88 13.14
N PRO A 305 -29.06 -10.19 13.60
CA PRO A 305 -29.25 -11.27 14.56
C PRO A 305 -28.83 -12.59 13.89
N SER A 306 -27.95 -13.34 14.55
CA SER A 306 -27.40 -14.64 14.16
C SER A 306 -28.42 -15.54 13.45
N LYS A 307 -28.31 -15.65 12.12
CA LYS A 307 -28.90 -16.75 11.37
C LYS A 307 -27.96 -17.95 11.44
N GLU A 308 -27.91 -18.61 12.59
CA GLU A 308 -27.54 -20.02 12.58
C GLU A 308 -28.60 -20.78 11.78
N SER A 309 -28.15 -21.66 10.89
CA SER A 309 -28.91 -22.66 10.15
C SER A 309 -29.81 -22.19 8.99
N LYS A 310 -29.22 -21.92 7.81
CA LYS A 310 -29.66 -22.55 6.55
C LYS A 310 -28.45 -22.83 5.66
N SER A 311 -28.32 -24.09 5.25
CA SER A 311 -27.35 -24.58 4.28
C SER A 311 -27.27 -23.66 3.04
N PRO A 312 -26.09 -23.44 2.46
CA PRO A 312 -25.99 -22.68 1.22
C PRO A 312 -26.70 -23.49 0.12
N LEU A 313 -27.79 -22.94 -0.40
CA LEU A 313 -28.35 -23.37 -1.67
C LEU A 313 -27.28 -23.11 -2.73
N HIS A 314 -26.73 -24.19 -3.29
CA HIS A 314 -25.93 -24.16 -4.50
C HIS A 314 -26.74 -23.51 -5.63
N HIS A 315 -26.58 -22.20 -5.81
CA HIS A 315 -26.86 -21.56 -7.09
C HIS A 315 -25.62 -21.76 -7.96
N ASN A 316 -25.68 -22.79 -8.80
CA ASN A 316 -24.77 -22.99 -9.93
C ASN A 316 -24.92 -21.80 -10.89
N GLY A 317 -23.92 -20.91 -10.91
CA GLY A 317 -23.93 -19.74 -11.78
C GLY A 317 -22.64 -18.93 -11.70
N PHE A 318 -21.60 -19.45 -12.37
CA PHE A 318 -20.41 -18.78 -12.93
C PHE A 318 -19.46 -17.99 -12.01
N SER A 319 -18.19 -18.40 -12.10
CA SER A 319 -16.99 -17.94 -11.40
C SER A 319 -16.53 -16.56 -11.87
N HIS A 320 -16.27 -15.64 -10.92
CA HIS A 320 -15.04 -14.84 -10.77
C HIS A 320 -15.26 -13.65 -9.82
N SER A 321 -14.23 -13.25 -9.06
CA SER A 321 -14.24 -12.48 -7.79
C SER A 321 -14.62 -13.31 -6.55
N SER A 322 -14.54 -14.64 -6.67
CA SER A 322 -15.04 -15.53 -5.63
C SER A 322 -14.28 -15.39 -4.32
N TRP A 323 -12.97 -15.07 -4.28
CA TRP A 323 -12.23 -15.04 -3.01
C TRP A 323 -12.37 -13.73 -2.22
N ILE A 324 -12.27 -12.53 -2.83
CA ILE A 324 -12.53 -11.25 -2.13
C ILE A 324 -13.96 -11.26 -1.64
N ARG A 325 -14.87 -11.69 -2.51
CA ARG A 325 -16.28 -11.84 -2.16
C ARG A 325 -16.49 -12.99 -1.17
N LYS A 326 -15.77 -14.11 -1.24
CA LYS A 326 -15.83 -15.21 -0.23
C LYS A 326 -15.22 -14.77 1.08
N MET A 327 -14.20 -13.91 1.13
CA MET A 327 -13.68 -13.33 2.37
C MET A 327 -14.68 -12.32 2.93
N GLN A 328 -15.26 -11.46 2.08
CA GLN A 328 -16.38 -10.54 2.40
C GLN A 328 -17.73 -11.25 2.64
N HIS A 329 -17.88 -12.53 2.27
CA HIS A 329 -19.07 -13.38 2.52
C HIS A 329 -18.81 -14.39 3.64
N ALA A 330 -17.55 -14.75 3.93
CA ALA A 330 -17.15 -15.60 5.06
C ALA A 330 -17.02 -14.76 6.33
N SER A 331 -16.57 -13.50 6.20
CA SER A 331 -16.88 -12.43 7.14
C SER A 331 -18.19 -11.82 6.68
N ASP A 332 -19.33 -12.08 7.33
CA ASP A 332 -20.63 -11.41 7.10
C ASP A 332 -20.58 -9.86 7.33
N LYS A 333 -19.46 -9.18 7.07
CA LYS A 333 -19.14 -7.83 7.53
C LYS A 333 -18.22 -7.10 6.55
N SER A 334 -18.52 -5.81 6.35
CA SER A 334 -17.67 -4.84 5.63
C SER A 334 -16.25 -4.78 6.19
N ILE A 335 -15.27 -4.51 5.34
CA ILE A 335 -13.89 -4.19 5.75
C ILE A 335 -13.92 -2.84 6.45
N ILE A 336 -13.28 -2.73 7.61
CA ILE A 336 -13.13 -1.45 8.30
C ILE A 336 -11.65 -1.20 8.52
N ILE A 337 -11.20 -0.02 8.08
CA ILE A 337 -9.85 0.46 8.26
C ILE A 337 -9.91 1.71 9.12
N SER A 338 -9.12 1.76 10.17
CA SER A 338 -9.06 2.89 11.08
C SER A 338 -7.66 3.51 11.06
N GLU A 339 -7.60 4.81 10.80
CA GLU A 339 -6.40 5.63 11.00
C GLU A 339 -6.18 5.82 12.51
N ILE A 340 -4.97 5.51 12.98
CA ILE A 340 -4.52 5.66 14.36
C ILE A 340 -3.14 6.32 14.35
N LEU A 341 -3.03 7.49 14.95
CA LEU A 341 -1.82 8.30 14.90
C LEU A 341 -0.74 7.78 15.88
N ASP A 342 -1.11 7.20 17.04
CA ASP A 342 -0.15 6.63 18.01
C ASP A 342 -0.01 5.10 17.88
N SER A 343 1.21 4.62 17.62
CA SER A 343 1.53 3.18 17.57
C SER A 343 1.26 2.47 18.90
N ARG A 344 1.31 3.17 20.04
CA ARG A 344 0.94 2.59 21.34
C ARG A 344 -0.55 2.27 21.41
N THR A 345 -1.40 3.10 20.81
CA THR A 345 -2.84 2.85 20.73
C THR A 345 -3.13 1.63 19.87
N ARG A 346 -2.45 1.49 18.73
CA ARG A 346 -2.53 0.32 17.84
C ARG A 346 -2.26 -0.99 18.61
N ASN A 347 -1.21 -1.03 19.41
CA ASN A 347 -0.83 -2.21 20.20
C ASN A 347 -1.89 -2.63 21.24
N LEU A 348 -2.77 -1.73 21.67
CA LEU A 348 -3.89 -2.08 22.56
C LEU A 348 -5.04 -2.74 21.81
N VAL A 349 -5.20 -2.44 20.52
CA VAL A 349 -6.30 -2.92 19.68
C VAL A 349 -5.97 -4.28 19.06
N SER A 350 -4.71 -4.55 18.73
CA SER A 350 -4.26 -5.84 18.16
C SER A 350 -4.59 -7.06 19.03
N VAL A 351 -4.72 -6.85 20.35
CA VAL A 351 -5.14 -7.89 21.31
C VAL A 351 -6.63 -8.25 21.19
N SER A 352 -7.43 -7.33 20.66
CA SER A 352 -8.84 -7.57 20.35
C SER A 352 -8.93 -8.16 18.95
N LYS A 353 -9.36 -9.43 18.83
CA LYS A 353 -9.60 -10.14 17.55
C LYS A 353 -10.74 -9.54 16.70
N ILE A 354 -10.91 -8.23 16.76
CA ILE A 354 -11.74 -7.47 15.85
C ILE A 354 -10.98 -7.53 14.52
N SER A 355 -11.59 -8.12 13.50
CA SER A 355 -11.02 -8.35 12.17
C SER A 355 -10.84 -7.04 11.36
N ASP A 356 -10.42 -5.98 12.05
CA ASP A 356 -10.36 -4.60 11.57
C ASP A 356 -8.92 -4.15 11.54
N TYR A 357 -8.53 -3.58 10.41
CA TYR A 357 -7.15 -3.18 10.19
C TYR A 357 -6.94 -1.77 10.75
N VAL A 358 -5.87 -1.61 11.53
CA VAL A 358 -5.49 -0.36 12.17
C VAL A 358 -4.17 0.09 11.57
N LEU A 359 -4.21 1.19 10.81
CA LEU A 359 -3.03 1.80 10.20
C LEU A 359 -2.47 2.87 11.13
N SER A 360 -1.16 2.82 11.36
CA SER A 360 -0.47 3.79 12.20
C SER A 360 0.70 4.49 11.53
N ASN A 361 1.10 5.62 12.11
CA ASN A 361 2.31 6.37 11.72
C ASN A 361 3.62 5.58 11.91
N GLU A 362 3.54 4.34 12.42
CA GLU A 362 4.65 3.40 12.40
C GLU A 362 5.10 3.08 10.97
N LEU A 363 4.17 2.99 10.01
CA LEU A 363 4.53 2.79 8.59
C LEU A 363 5.30 3.97 8.01
N VAL A 364 5.03 5.19 8.46
CA VAL A 364 5.81 6.37 8.09
C VAL A 364 7.21 6.27 8.66
N SER A 365 7.33 5.83 9.91
CA SER A 365 8.64 5.66 10.58
C SER A 365 9.49 4.61 9.85
N MET A 366 8.86 3.52 9.41
CA MET A 366 9.44 2.48 8.58
C MET A 366 9.91 3.03 7.22
N ALA A 367 9.04 3.73 6.48
CA ALA A 367 9.40 4.35 5.20
C ALA A 367 10.56 5.36 5.33
N LEU A 368 10.55 6.20 6.37
CA LEU A 368 11.64 7.15 6.65
C LEU A 368 12.97 6.44 6.87
N ALA A 369 12.96 5.31 7.59
CA ALA A 369 14.15 4.53 7.84
C ALA A 369 14.67 3.85 6.57
N MET A 370 13.79 3.30 5.72
CA MET A 370 14.20 2.73 4.41
C MET A 370 14.89 3.78 3.53
N VAL A 371 14.28 4.97 3.42
CA VAL A 371 14.83 6.09 2.64
C VAL A 371 16.12 6.62 3.28
N ALA A 372 16.28 6.51 4.60
CA ALA A 372 17.52 6.89 5.28
C ALA A 372 18.66 5.90 5.02
N GLU A 373 18.38 4.61 4.86
CA GLU A 373 19.40 3.61 4.49
C GLU A 373 19.79 3.72 3.01
N ASP A 374 18.85 3.79 2.08
CA ASP A 374 19.11 4.11 0.67
C ASP A 374 18.05 5.06 0.10
N LYS A 375 18.49 6.29 -0.22
CA LYS A 375 17.64 7.35 -0.76
C LYS A 375 16.90 6.95 -2.05
N GLN A 376 17.43 5.99 -2.79
CA GLN A 376 16.84 5.55 -4.05
C GLN A 376 15.54 4.78 -3.85
N ILE A 377 15.36 4.16 -2.68
CA ILE A 377 14.13 3.45 -2.32
C ILE A 377 12.93 4.39 -2.27
N ASN A 378 13.14 5.69 -2.02
CA ASN A 378 12.06 6.68 -2.06
C ASN A 378 11.32 6.64 -3.41
N ARG A 379 12.05 6.48 -4.52
CA ARG A 379 11.46 6.39 -5.87
C ARG A 379 10.64 5.10 -6.08
N VAL A 380 11.05 4.00 -5.45
CA VAL A 380 10.34 2.72 -5.49
C VAL A 380 9.01 2.86 -4.74
N LEU A 381 9.06 3.45 -3.53
CA LEU A 381 7.87 3.70 -2.72
C LEU A 381 6.92 4.70 -3.39
N GLU A 382 7.44 5.80 -3.94
CA GLU A 382 6.67 6.77 -4.71
C GLU A 382 5.92 6.10 -5.88
N GLU A 383 6.56 5.20 -6.64
CA GLU A 383 5.90 4.46 -7.72
C GLU A 383 4.82 3.50 -7.19
N LEU A 384 5.13 2.70 -6.15
CA LEU A 384 4.18 1.73 -5.60
C LEU A 384 2.99 2.36 -4.87
N PHE A 385 3.12 3.61 -4.40
CA PHE A 385 2.03 4.39 -3.81
C PHE A 385 1.30 5.28 -4.83
N ALA A 386 1.86 5.45 -6.03
CA ALA A 386 1.23 6.23 -7.08
C ALA A 386 -0.02 5.54 -7.64
N GLU A 387 -0.86 6.33 -8.29
CA GLU A 387 -2.00 5.84 -9.09
C GLU A 387 -1.57 5.37 -10.48
N GLU A 388 -0.42 5.85 -10.97
CA GLU A 388 0.17 5.47 -12.25
C GLU A 388 1.44 4.65 -12.01
N GLY A 389 1.63 3.60 -12.80
CA GLY A 389 2.84 2.78 -12.75
C GLY A 389 2.57 1.38 -12.23
N ASN A 390 3.54 0.82 -11.51
CA ASN A 390 3.38 -0.48 -10.87
C ASN A 390 2.79 -0.33 -9.47
N GLU A 391 1.89 -1.24 -9.12
CA GLU A 391 1.28 -1.35 -7.81
C GLU A 391 1.45 -2.78 -7.27
N MET A 392 1.28 -2.95 -5.96
CA MET A 392 1.15 -4.29 -5.38
C MET A 392 -0.29 -4.75 -5.42
N CYS A 393 -0.51 -5.96 -5.94
CA CYS A 393 -1.83 -6.57 -5.97
C CYS A 393 -1.84 -7.98 -5.37
N ILE A 394 -3.00 -8.38 -4.86
CA ILE A 394 -3.31 -9.77 -4.52
C ILE A 394 -4.14 -10.38 -5.66
N ARG A 395 -3.63 -11.45 -6.25
CA ARG A 395 -4.23 -12.16 -7.39
C ARG A 395 -4.65 -13.56 -6.98
N SER A 396 -5.78 -14.02 -7.51
CA SER A 396 -6.25 -15.39 -7.26
C SER A 396 -5.33 -16.40 -7.95
N ALA A 397 -5.11 -17.55 -7.32
CA ALA A 397 -4.35 -18.65 -7.92
C ALA A 397 -4.91 -19.12 -9.29
N GLU A 398 -6.22 -18.96 -9.54
CA GLU A 398 -6.84 -19.34 -10.82
C GLU A 398 -6.24 -18.64 -12.04
N PHE A 399 -5.56 -17.51 -11.83
CA PHE A 399 -4.85 -16.78 -12.87
C PHE A 399 -3.54 -17.42 -13.32
N TYR A 400 -2.96 -18.32 -12.52
CA TYR A 400 -1.62 -18.86 -12.75
C TYR A 400 -1.58 -20.39 -12.80
N LEU A 401 -2.51 -21.07 -12.13
CA LEU A 401 -2.47 -22.52 -11.96
C LEU A 401 -3.86 -23.17 -11.98
N TYR A 402 -3.86 -24.49 -12.18
CA TYR A 402 -5.04 -25.34 -12.06
C TYR A 402 -5.18 -25.91 -10.65
N GLU A 403 -6.41 -26.28 -10.27
CA GLU A 403 -6.70 -26.91 -8.97
C GLU A 403 -5.82 -28.14 -8.74
N GLN A 404 -5.15 -28.18 -7.58
CA GLN A 404 -4.27 -29.28 -7.17
C GLN A 404 -3.05 -29.49 -8.08
N GLU A 405 -2.66 -28.50 -8.90
CA GLU A 405 -1.46 -28.54 -9.72
C GLU A 405 -0.18 -28.50 -8.85
N GLU A 406 0.82 -29.27 -9.26
CA GLU A 406 2.12 -29.38 -8.58
C GLU A 406 3.14 -28.50 -9.31
N LEU A 407 3.50 -27.37 -8.71
CA LEU A 407 4.40 -26.37 -9.29
C LEU A 407 5.34 -25.83 -8.21
N SER A 408 6.55 -25.45 -8.62
CA SER A 408 7.44 -24.65 -7.79
C SER A 408 7.04 -23.16 -7.85
N PHE A 409 7.53 -22.37 -6.90
CA PHE A 409 7.29 -20.93 -6.92
C PHE A 409 7.90 -20.27 -8.17
N LEU A 410 9.06 -20.75 -8.63
CA LEU A 410 9.69 -20.28 -9.87
C LEU A 410 8.83 -20.54 -11.11
N ASP A 411 8.15 -21.70 -11.17
CA ASP A 411 7.24 -22.01 -12.29
C ASP A 411 6.12 -20.97 -12.37
N ILE A 412 5.59 -20.58 -11.21
CA ILE A 412 4.52 -19.58 -11.09
C ILE A 412 5.03 -18.18 -11.45
N MET A 413 6.23 -17.81 -10.99
CA MET A 413 6.87 -16.54 -11.38
C MET A 413 6.99 -16.44 -12.91
N VAL A 414 7.48 -17.49 -13.58
CA VAL A 414 7.64 -17.51 -15.04
C VAL A 414 6.30 -17.51 -15.78
N ARG A 415 5.25 -18.11 -15.22
CA ARG A 415 3.88 -18.02 -15.77
C ARG A 415 3.31 -16.61 -15.64
N ALA A 416 3.51 -15.95 -14.51
CA ALA A 416 3.01 -14.60 -14.27
C ALA A 416 3.63 -13.57 -15.24
N ARG A 417 4.84 -13.82 -15.74
CA ARG A 417 5.46 -13.01 -16.81
C ARG A 417 4.67 -12.99 -18.11
N GLU A 418 3.87 -14.01 -18.42
CA GLU A 418 2.96 -13.97 -19.58
C GLU A 418 1.83 -12.94 -19.43
N ARG A 419 1.67 -12.38 -18.22
CA ARG A 419 0.72 -11.33 -17.88
C ARG A 419 1.40 -10.02 -17.47
N ASP A 420 2.71 -9.92 -17.69
CA ASP A 420 3.53 -8.78 -17.27
C ASP A 420 3.49 -8.53 -15.75
N GLU A 421 3.42 -9.58 -14.93
CA GLU A 421 3.37 -9.49 -13.46
C GLU A 421 4.64 -10.09 -12.84
N ILE A 422 5.13 -9.54 -11.73
CA ILE A 422 6.21 -10.12 -10.92
C ILE A 422 5.61 -10.70 -9.65
N VAL A 423 5.64 -12.02 -9.49
CA VAL A 423 5.16 -12.68 -8.26
C VAL A 423 6.24 -12.55 -7.20
N ILE A 424 5.91 -11.85 -6.11
CA ILE A 424 6.81 -11.59 -4.98
C ILE A 424 6.50 -12.47 -3.77
N GLY A 425 5.33 -13.08 -3.72
CA GLY A 425 4.91 -13.91 -2.60
C GLY A 425 3.58 -14.61 -2.80
N TYR A 426 3.09 -15.27 -1.75
CA TYR A 426 1.79 -15.95 -1.75
C TYR A 426 1.19 -16.01 -0.35
N ARG A 427 -0.13 -16.22 -0.26
CA ARG A 427 -0.84 -16.57 0.97
C ARG A 427 -1.65 -17.83 0.72
N LEU A 428 -1.45 -18.84 1.57
CA LEU A 428 -2.18 -20.11 1.47
C LEU A 428 -3.59 -19.95 2.04
N ALA A 429 -4.54 -20.75 1.53
CA ALA A 429 -5.95 -20.67 1.93
C ALA A 429 -6.19 -20.87 3.45
N ASN A 430 -5.30 -21.59 4.13
CA ASN A 430 -5.42 -21.93 5.55
C ASN A 430 -4.55 -21.07 6.47
N THR A 431 -3.90 -20.02 5.94
CA THR A 431 -3.00 -19.14 6.68
C THR A 431 -3.46 -17.69 6.55
N ASP A 432 -3.42 -16.96 7.66
CA ASP A 432 -3.81 -15.54 7.67
C ASP A 432 -2.69 -14.63 7.12
N GLU A 433 -1.44 -15.06 7.22
CA GLU A 433 -0.24 -14.30 6.84
C GLU A 433 0.23 -14.64 5.43
N ALA A 434 0.64 -13.61 4.69
CA ALA A 434 1.31 -13.77 3.41
C ALA A 434 2.81 -14.03 3.61
N ILE A 435 3.41 -14.78 2.71
CA ILE A 435 4.85 -15.05 2.69
C ILE A 435 5.43 -14.30 1.50
N ILE A 436 6.23 -13.28 1.76
CA ILE A 436 6.98 -12.51 0.76
C ILE A 436 8.38 -13.11 0.63
N ASN A 437 8.90 -13.17 -0.59
CA ASN A 437 10.19 -13.77 -0.93
C ASN A 437 10.35 -15.19 -0.31
N PRO A 438 9.49 -16.16 -0.69
CA PRO A 438 9.50 -17.48 -0.05
C PRO A 438 10.85 -18.19 -0.20
N GLU A 439 11.25 -18.89 0.85
CA GLU A 439 12.39 -19.82 0.81
C GLU A 439 12.11 -21.01 -0.12
N HIS A 440 13.18 -21.68 -0.56
CA HIS A 440 13.11 -22.90 -1.36
C HIS A 440 12.23 -22.77 -2.61
N LYS A 441 12.46 -21.71 -3.41
CA LYS A 441 11.63 -21.35 -4.59
C LYS A 441 11.47 -22.46 -5.63
N SER A 442 12.40 -23.41 -5.70
CA SER A 442 12.40 -24.56 -6.61
C SER A 442 11.67 -25.80 -6.07
N GLU A 443 11.24 -25.80 -4.81
CA GLU A 443 10.50 -26.92 -4.23
C GLU A 443 9.09 -26.97 -4.83
N ILE A 444 8.73 -28.14 -5.36
CA ILE A 444 7.39 -28.38 -5.92
C ILE A 444 6.39 -28.47 -4.78
N LYS A 445 5.36 -27.63 -4.84
CA LYS A 445 4.23 -27.62 -3.90
C LYS A 445 2.93 -27.87 -4.64
N LYS A 446 1.96 -28.38 -3.91
CA LYS A 446 0.61 -28.63 -4.42
C LYS A 446 -0.28 -27.45 -4.06
N TRP A 447 -0.82 -26.77 -5.07
CA TRP A 447 -1.56 -25.52 -4.89
C TRP A 447 -3.08 -25.72 -4.95
N SER A 448 -3.80 -24.85 -4.26
CA SER A 448 -5.26 -24.75 -4.25
C SER A 448 -5.72 -23.50 -5.00
N LEU A 449 -6.89 -23.52 -5.65
CA LEU A 449 -7.47 -22.30 -6.21
C LEU A 449 -7.93 -21.29 -5.15
N ASP A 450 -8.03 -21.71 -3.89
CA ASP A 450 -8.29 -20.80 -2.77
C ASP A 450 -7.01 -20.09 -2.28
N ASP A 451 -5.81 -20.48 -2.76
CA ASP A 451 -4.59 -19.74 -2.51
C ASP A 451 -4.56 -18.43 -3.32
N VAL A 452 -3.76 -17.47 -2.87
CA VAL A 452 -3.56 -16.19 -3.57
C VAL A 452 -2.08 -15.85 -3.69
N PHE A 453 -1.73 -15.12 -4.75
CA PHE A 453 -0.37 -14.65 -5.03
C PHE A 453 -0.28 -13.15 -4.85
N VAL A 454 0.84 -12.70 -4.32
CA VAL A 454 1.18 -11.28 -4.20
C VAL A 454 2.07 -10.92 -5.38
N VAL A 455 1.67 -9.92 -6.15
CA VAL A 455 2.35 -9.52 -7.37
C VAL A 455 2.61 -8.03 -7.42
N ILE A 456 3.68 -7.64 -8.10
CA ILE A 456 3.87 -6.29 -8.63
C ILE A 456 3.39 -6.31 -10.08
N ALA A 457 2.41 -5.47 -10.39
CA ALA A 457 1.79 -5.39 -11.70
C ALA A 457 1.56 -3.94 -12.07
N LYS A 458 1.48 -3.64 -13.37
CA LYS A 458 1.06 -2.31 -13.81
C LYS A 458 -0.41 -2.10 -13.45
N GLY A 459 -0.75 -0.92 -12.93
CA GLY A 459 -2.14 -0.55 -12.62
C GLY A 459 -3.06 -0.69 -13.85
N ASP A 460 -4.24 -1.27 -13.61
CA ASP A 460 -5.28 -1.57 -14.62
C ASP A 460 -6.12 -0.36 -15.04
#